data_AF-A0A412XQX0-F1
#
_entry.id   AF-A0A412XQX0-F1
#
_cell.length_a   1.000
_cell.length_b   1.000
_cell.length_c   1.000
_cell.angle_alpha   90.00
_cell.angle_beta   90.00
_cell.angle_gamma   90.00
#
_symmetry.space_group_name_H-M   'P 1'
#
loop_
_entity.id
_entity.type
_entity.pdbx_description
1 polymer ?
#
loop_
_entity_poly.entity_id
_entity_poly.type
_entity_poly.pdbx_seq_one_letter_code
_entity_poly.pdbx_strand_id
1 'polypeptide(L)'
;TKNVASGIYHMGDDETLSTNELIALMCEAMGKTPHIWKMNRKMMEGCAGLGTLLHLPLNTERLRKLTENYVVSNEKIKAALGIEQMPVRAANGIMKTIKSFSN
;
A
#
# COMPACT_ATOMS: atom_id res chain seq x y z
N THR A 1 18.81 -9.12 23.38
CA THR A 1 17.55 -9.12 22.62
C THR A 1 16.44 -8.71 23.56
N LYS A 2 15.71 -7.61 23.31
CA LYS A 2 14.51 -7.30 24.11
C LYS A 2 13.52 -8.45 23.89
N ASN A 3 13.16 -9.17 24.95
CA ASN A 3 12.22 -10.28 24.89
C ASN A 3 10.81 -9.74 24.68
N VAL A 4 10.43 -9.52 23.41
CA VAL A 4 9.04 -9.23 23.04
C VAL A 4 8.21 -10.48 23.35
N ALA A 5 7.14 -10.32 24.12
CA ALA A 5 6.25 -11.42 24.46
C ALA A 5 5.56 -11.99 23.21
N SER A 6 5.34 -13.30 23.19
CA SER A 6 4.57 -13.94 22.11
C SER A 6 3.16 -13.37 22.03
N GLY A 7 2.67 -13.16 20.80
CA GLY A 7 1.33 -12.63 20.56
C GLY A 7 1.15 -12.11 19.13
N ILE A 8 -0.06 -11.66 18.83
CA ILE A 8 -0.40 -11.06 17.54
C ILE A 8 -0.02 -9.58 17.57
N TYR A 9 0.75 -9.13 16.60
CA TYR A 9 1.14 -7.73 16.42
C TYR A 9 0.78 -7.28 15.01
N HIS A 10 0.11 -6.14 14.91
CA HIS A 10 -0.19 -5.54 13.62
C HIS A 10 1.03 -4.74 13.19
N MET A 11 1.58 -5.10 12.04
CA MET A 11 2.66 -4.36 11.41
C MET A 11 2.07 -3.36 10.43
N GLY A 12 2.48 -2.09 10.55
CA GLY A 12 2.06 -1.01 9.68
C GLY A 12 2.94 0.21 9.89
N ASP A 13 2.93 1.10 8.91
CA ASP A 13 3.57 2.41 9.01
C ASP A 13 2.83 3.33 9.99
N ASP A 14 3.50 4.37 10.48
CA ASP A 14 2.86 5.37 11.34
C ASP A 14 1.88 6.25 10.58
N GLU A 15 2.11 6.44 9.29
CA GLU A 15 1.27 7.27 8.44
C GLU A 15 0.35 6.43 7.55
N THR A 16 -0.89 6.90 7.40
CA THR A 16 -1.80 6.37 6.39
C THR A 16 -1.49 7.00 5.03
N LEU A 17 -1.53 6.20 3.97
CA LEU A 17 -1.42 6.67 2.59
C LEU A 17 -2.66 6.25 1.80
N SER A 18 -3.30 7.21 1.16
CA SER A 18 -4.33 6.92 0.16
C SER A 18 -3.71 6.45 -1.15
N THR A 19 -4.49 5.75 -1.98
CA THR A 19 -4.05 5.31 -3.32
C THR A 19 -3.64 6.48 -4.21
N ASN A 20 -4.28 7.64 -4.08
CA ASN A 20 -3.94 8.82 -4.87
C ASN A 20 -2.60 9.45 -4.44
N GLU A 21 -2.34 9.53 -3.13
CA GLU A 21 -1.05 10.00 -2.60
C GLU A 21 0.08 9.05 -2.97
N LEU A 22 -0.18 7.74 -2.91
CA LEU A 22 0.77 6.73 -3.36
C LEU A 22 1.15 6.94 -4.83
N ILE A 23 0.16 7.09 -5.73
CA ILE A 23 0.41 7.34 -7.16
C ILE A 23 1.19 8.65 -7.36
N ALA A 24 0.84 9.72 -6.64
CA ALA A 24 1.56 10.99 -6.72
C ALA A 24 3.03 10.83 -6.33
N LEU A 25 3.32 10.13 -5.23
CA LEU A 25 4.67 9.87 -4.75
C LEU A 25 5.46 8.96 -5.71
N MET A 26 4.81 7.98 -6.34
CA MET A 26 5.43 7.18 -7.40
C MET A 26 5.82 8.03 -8.61
N CYS A 27 4.90 8.88 -9.06
CA CYS A 27 5.14 9.78 -10.19
C CYS A 27 6.27 10.77 -9.90
N GLU A 28 6.29 11.37 -8.70
CA GLU A 28 7.38 12.23 -8.24
C GLU A 28 8.73 11.48 -8.28
N ALA A 29 8.78 10.27 -7.72
CA ALA A 29 10.00 9.46 -7.70
C ALA A 29 10.52 9.14 -9.11
N MET A 30 9.61 8.98 -10.08
CA MET A 30 9.92 8.67 -11.48
C MET A 30 10.10 9.91 -12.37
N GLY A 31 9.96 11.13 -11.84
CA GLY A 31 9.99 12.36 -12.65
C GLY A 31 8.82 12.47 -13.65
N LYS A 32 7.66 11.89 -13.34
CA LYS A 32 6.45 11.88 -14.19
C LYS A 32 5.34 12.69 -13.54
N THR A 33 4.40 13.19 -14.35
CA THR A 33 3.18 13.83 -13.84
C THR A 33 2.08 12.79 -13.63
N PRO A 34 1.41 12.77 -12.46
CA PRO A 34 0.33 11.82 -12.19
C PRO A 34 -0.91 12.14 -13.04
N HIS A 35 -1.43 11.13 -13.73
CA HIS A 35 -2.67 11.21 -14.51
C HIS A 35 -3.68 10.20 -13.96
N ILE A 36 -4.56 10.66 -13.07
CA ILE A 36 -5.54 9.79 -12.40
C ILE A 36 -6.87 9.81 -13.15
N TRP A 37 -7.20 8.69 -13.79
CA TRP A 37 -8.44 8.53 -14.56
C TRP A 37 -9.58 8.06 -13.65
N LYS A 38 -10.70 8.76 -13.67
CA LYS A 38 -11.92 8.35 -12.95
C LYS A 38 -12.74 7.42 -13.82
N MET A 39 -12.73 6.14 -13.48
CA MET A 39 -13.50 5.11 -14.17
C MET A 39 -14.77 4.78 -13.39
N ASN A 40 -15.83 4.40 -14.10
CA ASN A 40 -17.03 3.92 -13.43
C ASN A 40 -16.78 2.54 -12.81
N ARG A 41 -17.41 2.29 -11.65
CA ARG A 41 -17.22 1.06 -10.88
C ARG A 41 -17.66 -0.20 -11.63
N LYS A 42 -18.80 -0.15 -12.35
CA LYS A 42 -19.37 -1.31 -13.04
C LYS A 42 -18.47 -1.82 -14.18
N MET A 43 -17.83 -0.91 -14.90
CA MET A 43 -16.90 -1.22 -15.98
C MET A 43 -15.66 -1.91 -15.42
N MET A 44 -15.11 -1.37 -14.33
CA MET A 44 -13.98 -1.96 -13.62
C MET A 44 -14.30 -3.37 -13.10
N GLU A 45 -15.47 -3.56 -12.48
CA GLU A 45 -15.96 -4.86 -12.01
C GLU A 45 -16.18 -5.85 -13.17
N GLY A 46 -16.73 -5.38 -14.29
CA GLY A 46 -16.92 -6.19 -15.51
C GLY A 46 -15.59 -6.68 -16.09
N CYS A 47 -14.59 -5.80 -16.20
CA CYS A 47 -13.24 -6.16 -16.62
C CYS A 47 -12.61 -7.20 -15.68
N ALA A 48 -12.73 -7.02 -14.36
CA ALA A 48 -12.22 -7.97 -13.38
C ALA A 48 -12.95 -9.32 -13.44
N GLY A 49 -14.26 -9.34 -13.73
CA GLY A 49 -15.03 -10.56 -13.94
C GLY A 49 -14.54 -11.38 -15.14
N LEU A 50 -14.31 -10.72 -16.28
CA LEU A 50 -13.69 -11.36 -17.45
C LEU A 50 -12.28 -11.86 -17.12
N GLY A 51 -11.51 -11.08 -16.36
CA GLY A 51 -10.18 -11.48 -15.94
C GLY A 51 -10.16 -12.66 -14.97
N THR A 52 -11.16 -12.80 -14.08
CA THR A 52 -11.33 -14.01 -13.26
C THR A 52 -11.57 -15.24 -14.13
N LEU A 53 -12.44 -15.13 -15.15
CA LEU A 53 -12.73 -16.25 -16.05
C LEU A 53 -11.49 -16.66 -16.87
N LEU A 54 -10.75 -15.67 -17.38
CA LEU A 54 -9.58 -15.86 -18.23
C LEU A 54 -8.27 -16.04 -17.44
N HIS A 55 -8.31 -16.11 -16.11
CA HIS A 55 -7.14 -16.21 -15.22
C HIS A 55 -6.11 -15.08 -15.44
N LEU A 56 -6.59 -13.87 -15.73
CA LEU A 56 -5.77 -12.70 -15.96
C LEU A 56 -5.27 -12.06 -14.65
N PRO A 57 -4.22 -11.20 -14.73
CA PRO A 57 -3.64 -10.54 -13.57
C PRO A 57 -4.59 -9.60 -12.81
N LEU A 58 -5.63 -9.07 -13.48
CA LEU A 58 -6.71 -8.34 -12.81
C LEU A 58 -7.93 -9.25 -12.74
N ASN A 59 -8.28 -9.65 -11.52
CA ASN A 59 -9.44 -10.48 -11.24
C ASN A 59 -10.26 -9.86 -10.11
N THR A 60 -11.42 -10.42 -9.82
CA THR A 60 -12.36 -9.90 -8.82
C THR A 60 -11.75 -9.77 -7.42
N GLU A 61 -10.95 -10.76 -6.99
CA GLU A 61 -10.32 -10.73 -5.67
C GLU A 61 -9.23 -9.65 -5.58
N ARG A 62 -8.37 -9.56 -6.59
CA ARG A 62 -7.33 -8.52 -6.65
C ARG A 62 -7.95 -7.13 -6.74
N LEU A 63 -9.04 -6.97 -7.49
CA LEU A 63 -9.74 -5.70 -7.57
C LEU A 63 -10.30 -5.30 -6.20
N ARG A 64 -10.93 -6.24 -5.49
CA ARG A 64 -11.42 -6.01 -4.12
C ARG A 64 -10.29 -5.56 -3.20
N LYS A 65 -9.13 -6.21 -3.26
CA LYS A 65 -7.94 -5.84 -2.48
C LYS A 65 -7.35 -4.47 -2.82
N LEU A 66 -7.44 -4.03 -4.08
CA LEU A 66 -6.97 -2.71 -4.50
C LEU A 66 -7.93 -1.57 -4.15
N THR A 67 -9.21 -1.89 -3.93
CA THR A 67 -10.28 -0.90 -3.71
C THR A 67 -10.80 -0.88 -2.27
N GLU A 68 -10.38 -1.83 -1.43
CA GLU A 68 -10.66 -1.79 0.00
C GLU A 68 -9.85 -0.68 0.68
N ASN A 69 -10.49 0.02 1.63
CA ASN A 69 -9.79 0.95 2.51
C ASN A 69 -9.46 0.20 3.80
N TYR A 70 -8.17 0.07 4.11
CA TYR A 70 -7.70 -0.65 5.29
C TYR A 70 -6.57 0.12 5.98
N VAL A 71 -6.73 0.38 7.27
CA VAL A 71 -5.76 1.04 8.13
C VAL A 71 -5.59 0.20 9.40
N VAL A 72 -4.35 -0.01 9.82
CA VAL A 72 -4.01 -0.78 11.02
C VAL A 72 -3.30 0.09 12.04
N SER A 73 -3.60 -0.12 13.32
CA SER A 73 -2.81 0.44 14.41
C SER A 73 -1.55 -0.39 14.61
N ASN A 74 -0.39 0.26 14.66
CA ASN A 74 0.91 -0.33 14.98
C ASN A 74 1.34 -0.07 16.44
N GLU A 75 0.47 0.49 17.28
CA GLU A 75 0.81 0.90 18.66
C GLU A 75 1.33 -0.28 19.50
N LYS A 76 0.70 -1.46 19.35
CA LYS A 76 1.08 -2.65 20.10
C LYS A 76 2.53 -3.08 19.83
N ILE A 77 2.96 -3.03 18.56
CA ILE A 77 4.33 -3.42 18.20
C ILE A 77 5.34 -2.33 18.61
N LYS A 78 4.96 -1.06 18.47
CA LYS A 78 5.79 0.07 18.91
C LYS A 78 6.05 0.04 20.42
N ALA A 79 5.02 -0.19 21.21
CA ALA A 79 5.12 -0.37 22.65
C ALA A 79 6.01 -1.57 23.02
N ALA A 80 5.84 -2.71 22.34
CA ALA A 80 6.63 -3.92 22.60
C ALA A 80 8.13 -3.74 22.25
N LEU A 81 8.45 -2.98 21.20
CA LEU A 81 9.82 -2.66 20.81
C LEU A 81 10.42 -1.51 21.65
N GLY A 82 9.57 -0.72 22.30
CA GLY A 82 9.95 0.51 23.00
C GLY A 82 10.43 1.59 22.04
N ILE A 83 9.72 1.75 20.92
CA ILE A 83 9.93 2.82 19.94
C ILE A 83 8.66 3.68 19.86
N GLU A 84 8.83 4.98 19.64
CA GLU A 84 7.68 5.90 19.50
C GLU A 84 7.16 5.93 18.06
N GLN A 85 8.07 5.74 17.10
CA GLN A 85 7.82 5.76 15.67
C GLN A 85 8.58 4.63 14.97
N MET A 86 8.08 4.20 13.82
CA MET A 86 8.74 3.30 12.92
C MET A 86 10.04 3.93 12.38
N PRO A 87 11.07 3.12 12.12
CA PRO A 87 12.41 3.64 11.77
C PRO A 87 12.45 4.37 10.42
N VAL A 88 11.48 4.09 9.54
CA VAL A 88 11.37 4.70 8.23
C VAL A 88 9.92 5.11 8.01
N ARG A 89 9.72 6.36 7.62
CA ARG A 89 8.40 6.90 7.22
C ARG A 89 7.92 6.23 5.93
N ALA A 90 6.62 5.98 5.81
CA ALA A 90 6.04 5.27 4.66
C ALA A 90 6.46 5.90 3.32
N ALA A 91 6.24 7.21 3.18
CA ALA A 91 6.57 8.00 2.00
C ALA A 91 8.06 7.89 1.61
N ASN A 92 8.96 7.99 2.60
CA ASN A 92 10.40 7.92 2.36
C ASN A 92 10.83 6.53 1.91
N GLY A 93 10.27 5.47 2.52
CA GLY A 93 10.56 4.09 2.16
C GLY A 93 10.13 3.78 0.73
N ILE A 94 8.93 4.22 0.34
CA ILE A 94 8.41 4.03 -1.02
C ILE A 94 9.24 4.82 -2.03
N MET A 95 9.52 6.09 -1.76
CA MET A 95 10.36 6.95 -2.62
C MET A 95 11.73 6.32 -2.87
N LYS A 96 12.40 5.84 -1.81
CA LYS A 96 13.69 5.16 -1.91
C LYS A 96 13.60 3.89 -2.78
N THR A 97 12.55 3.09 -2.58
CA THR A 97 12.33 1.85 -3.33
C THR A 97 12.14 2.13 -4.82
N ILE A 98 11.33 3.11 -5.18
CA ILE A 98 11.06 3.44 -6.59
C ILE A 98 12.31 3.99 -7.28
N LYS A 99 13.05 4.87 -6.60
CA LYS A 99 14.34 5.38 -7.11
C LYS A 99 15.35 4.26 -7.35
N SER A 100 15.31 3.16 -6.58
CA SER A 100 16.21 2.02 -6.82
C SER A 100 15.93 1.25 -8.12
N PHE A 101 14.77 1.44 -8.74
CA PHE A 101 14.46 0.90 -10.07
C PHE A 101 14.87 1.82 -11.22
N SER A 102 15.35 3.03 -10.92
CA SER A 102 15.88 3.95 -11.91
C SER A 102 17.36 3.62 -12.15
N ASN A 103 17.65 2.96 -13.28
CA ASN A 103 19.02 2.80 -13.79
C ASN A 103 19.54 4.13 -14.34
#